data_AF-A0AAN6S1L9-F1
#
_entry.id   AF-A0AAN6S1L9-F1
#
_cell.length_a   1.000
_cell.length_b   1.000
_cell.length_c   1.000
_cell.angle_alpha   90.00
_cell.angle_beta   90.00
_cell.angle_gamma   90.00
#
_symmetry.space_group_name_H-M   'P 1'
#
loop_
_entity.id
_entity.type
_entity.pdbx_description
1 polymer ?
#
loop_
_entity_poly.entity_id
_entity_poly.type
_entity_poly.pdbx_seq_one_letter_code
_entity_poly.pdbx_strand_id
1 'polypeptide(L)'
;MKWQTTLIFASIGSTIGSTIGSPVLVPVPVPVDVYTLRLSSKAQSLNGQYLSVRNGNNETVVGVFPNAAVPVPALQVYAVANRDTGGIELHRYYLTPPGDDVDHALALVGSPQAQGLMTFSDVKDPATAAGALPQGTTCDWTSFVIAEAPDNNSEGSKQPCLGYAAGNGRWVAFPSGNNDDDGDEEWSVMWKESSAITIQNYMTVDILFEPVYNKAQATTTTTTGNA
;
A
#
# COMPACT_ATOMS: atom_id res chain seq x y z
N MET A 1 17.12 58.03 -28.46
CA MET A 1 17.06 57.88 -29.94
C MET A 1 18.41 57.38 -30.43
N LYS A 2 18.43 56.27 -31.18
CA LYS A 2 19.54 55.63 -31.95
C LYS A 2 19.35 54.11 -31.84
N TRP A 3 18.50 53.54 -32.70
CA TRP A 3 18.78 52.95 -34.03
C TRP A 3 19.25 51.49 -33.93
N GLN A 4 18.37 50.61 -34.41
CA GLN A 4 18.56 49.18 -34.59
C GLN A 4 19.56 48.91 -35.71
N THR A 5 20.30 47.80 -35.61
CA THR A 5 20.82 47.11 -36.79
C THR A 5 20.81 45.60 -36.51
N THR A 6 19.92 44.92 -37.21
CA THR A 6 19.79 43.47 -37.28
C THR A 6 20.82 42.93 -38.28
N LEU A 7 21.52 41.86 -37.94
CA LEU A 7 22.22 41.00 -38.90
C LEU A 7 21.80 39.55 -38.67
N ILE A 8 21.13 39.01 -39.70
CA ILE A 8 20.76 37.60 -39.84
C ILE A 8 21.95 36.90 -40.51
N PHE A 9 22.46 35.84 -39.90
CA PHE A 9 23.32 34.87 -40.58
C PHE A 9 22.67 33.50 -40.51
N ALA A 10 22.23 33.02 -41.68
CA ALA A 10 21.85 31.63 -41.90
C ALA A 10 23.12 30.86 -42.31
N SER A 11 23.44 29.79 -41.59
CA SER A 11 24.39 28.78 -42.03
C SER A 11 23.77 27.40 -41.79
N ILE A 12 23.41 26.75 -42.89
CA ILE A 12 23.04 25.34 -42.95
C ILE A 12 24.35 24.55 -42.88
N GLY A 13 24.49 23.73 -41.84
CA GLY A 13 25.61 22.80 -41.68
C GLY A 13 25.10 21.49 -41.09
N SER A 14 24.80 20.53 -41.96
CA SER A 14 24.47 19.15 -41.60
C SER A 14 25.77 18.37 -41.39
N THR A 15 26.01 17.92 -40.15
CA THR A 15 26.94 16.81 -39.88
C THR A 15 26.25 15.81 -38.97
N ILE A 16 26.07 14.62 -39.55
CA ILE A 16 25.54 13.40 -38.95
C ILE A 16 26.65 12.84 -38.04
N GLY A 17 26.52 13.05 -36.74
CA GLY A 17 27.36 12.40 -35.74
C GLY A 17 26.63 11.18 -35.19
N SER A 18 26.99 10.00 -35.67
CA SER A 18 26.56 8.72 -35.08
C SER A 18 27.21 8.58 -33.70
N THR A 19 26.53 9.03 -32.65
CA THR A 19 26.86 8.59 -31.30
C THR A 19 26.33 7.17 -31.14
N ILE A 20 27.24 6.21 -31.04
CA ILE A 20 26.92 4.86 -30.58
C ILE A 20 26.49 5.04 -29.13
N GLY A 21 25.17 5.11 -28.91
CA GLY A 21 24.62 5.05 -27.56
C GLY A 21 25.03 3.71 -26.97
N SER A 22 25.90 3.73 -25.96
CA SER A 22 26.09 2.59 -25.08
C SER A 22 24.71 2.11 -24.65
N PRO A 23 24.43 0.79 -24.64
CA PRO A 23 23.20 0.30 -24.06
C PRO A 23 23.13 0.85 -22.65
N VAL A 24 22.11 1.68 -22.38
CA VAL A 24 21.74 2.03 -21.02
C VAL A 24 21.41 0.69 -20.38
N LEU A 25 22.27 0.25 -19.46
CA LEU A 25 21.92 -0.81 -18.53
C LEU A 25 20.69 -0.29 -17.78
N VAL A 26 19.51 -0.73 -18.20
CA VAL A 26 18.31 -0.62 -17.37
C VAL A 26 18.69 -1.34 -16.08
N PRO A 27 18.69 -0.66 -14.91
CA PRO A 27 18.93 -1.33 -13.66
C PRO A 27 18.00 -2.53 -13.59
N VAL A 28 18.59 -3.73 -13.44
CA VAL A 28 17.82 -4.93 -13.08
C VAL A 28 16.98 -4.51 -11.87
N PRO A 29 15.63 -4.65 -11.89
CA PRO A 29 14.82 -4.31 -10.73
C PRO A 29 15.41 -5.03 -9.53
N VAL A 30 15.84 -4.26 -8.52
CA VAL A 30 16.26 -4.82 -7.24
C VAL A 30 15.13 -5.76 -6.80
N PRO A 31 15.41 -6.99 -6.34
CA PRO A 31 14.35 -7.81 -5.79
C PRO A 31 13.70 -7.02 -4.66
N VAL A 32 12.45 -6.63 -4.88
CA VAL A 32 11.63 -5.95 -3.89
C VAL A 32 10.96 -7.03 -3.06
N ASP A 33 11.09 -6.95 -1.74
CA ASP A 33 10.37 -7.84 -0.85
C ASP A 33 8.88 -7.54 -0.95
N VAL A 34 8.11 -8.54 -1.37
CA VAL A 34 6.66 -8.47 -1.47
C VAL A 34 6.04 -9.18 -0.28
N TYR A 35 5.01 -8.58 0.30
CA TYR A 35 4.32 -9.06 1.48
C TYR A 35 2.83 -9.20 1.22
N THR A 36 2.23 -10.23 1.79
CA THR A 36 0.79 -10.24 2.09
C THR A 36 0.55 -9.67 3.47
N LEU A 37 -0.60 -9.02 3.66
CA LEU A 37 -1.00 -8.49 4.96
C LEU A 37 -2.03 -9.42 5.60
N ARG A 38 -1.76 -9.90 6.82
CA ARG A 38 -2.61 -10.85 7.55
C ARG A 38 -3.04 -10.25 8.89
N LEU A 39 -4.27 -10.50 9.31
CA LEU A 39 -4.75 -10.05 10.61
C LEU A 39 -4.37 -11.01 11.74
N SER A 40 -3.95 -10.46 12.87
CA SER A 40 -3.94 -11.14 14.17
C SER A 40 -5.01 -10.51 15.07
N SER A 41 -5.82 -11.34 15.72
CA SER A 41 -6.87 -10.87 16.63
C SER A 41 -7.25 -11.94 17.64
N LYS A 42 -7.86 -11.54 18.74
CA LYS A 42 -8.51 -12.48 19.67
C LYS A 42 -9.82 -13.04 19.10
N ALA A 43 -10.43 -12.35 18.14
CA ALA A 43 -11.61 -12.82 17.44
C ALA A 43 -11.21 -13.89 16.41
N GLN A 44 -11.72 -15.12 16.56
CA GLN A 44 -11.38 -16.24 15.68
C GLN A 44 -11.79 -16.00 14.22
N SER A 45 -12.87 -15.27 13.99
CA SER A 45 -13.32 -14.90 12.64
C SER A 45 -12.34 -13.99 11.89
N LEU A 46 -11.48 -13.26 12.61
CA LEU A 46 -10.48 -12.34 12.04
C LEU A 46 -9.06 -12.89 12.10
N ASN A 47 -8.74 -13.72 13.09
CA ASN A 47 -7.38 -14.19 13.29
C ASN A 47 -6.91 -15.08 12.13
N GLY A 48 -5.80 -14.69 11.51
CA GLY A 48 -5.22 -15.37 10.36
C GLY A 48 -5.84 -15.02 9.01
N GLN A 49 -6.83 -14.13 8.96
CA GLN A 49 -7.44 -13.71 7.70
C GLN A 49 -6.53 -12.75 6.94
N TYR A 50 -6.44 -12.92 5.62
CA TYR A 50 -5.69 -12.01 4.76
C TYR A 50 -6.50 -10.78 4.39
N LEU A 51 -5.84 -9.63 4.38
CA LEU A 51 -6.44 -8.42 3.86
C LEU A 51 -6.57 -8.50 2.34
N SER A 52 -7.65 -7.94 1.84
CA SER A 52 -7.90 -7.76 0.42
C SER A 52 -8.53 -6.39 0.16
N VAL A 53 -8.64 -6.03 -1.11
CA VAL A 53 -9.14 -4.72 -1.54
C VAL A 53 -10.51 -4.90 -2.16
N ARG A 54 -11.50 -4.13 -1.69
CA ARG A 54 -12.82 -4.08 -2.30
C ARG A 54 -13.11 -2.70 -2.83
N ASN A 55 -13.50 -2.65 -4.10
CA ASN A 55 -14.00 -1.44 -4.74
C ASN A 55 -15.47 -1.28 -4.34
N GLY A 56 -15.77 -0.28 -3.52
CA GLY A 56 -17.12 0.21 -3.29
C GLY A 56 -17.53 1.25 -4.33
N ASN A 57 -18.74 1.80 -4.17
CA ASN A 57 -19.28 2.77 -5.13
C ASN A 57 -18.53 4.12 -5.14
N ASN A 58 -17.85 4.48 -4.04
CA ASN A 58 -17.13 5.75 -3.89
C ASN A 58 -15.79 5.63 -3.15
N GLU A 59 -15.47 4.47 -2.59
CA GLU A 59 -14.24 4.24 -1.83
C GLU A 59 -13.72 2.83 -2.08
N THR A 60 -12.40 2.71 -2.10
CA THR A 60 -11.70 1.44 -2.20
C THR A 60 -11.17 1.10 -0.81
N VAL A 61 -11.79 0.12 -0.14
CA VAL A 61 -11.53 -0.19 1.27
C VAL A 61 -10.68 -1.45 1.39
N VAL A 62 -9.76 -1.44 2.34
CA VAL A 62 -8.95 -2.60 2.74
C VAL A 62 -9.62 -3.31 3.91
N GLY A 63 -9.78 -4.62 3.79
CA GLY A 63 -10.54 -5.40 4.76
C GLY A 63 -10.46 -6.90 4.56
N VAL A 64 -11.34 -7.63 5.24
CA VAL A 64 -11.53 -9.08 5.10
C VAL A 64 -12.88 -9.31 4.43
N PHE A 65 -12.85 -9.93 3.26
CA PHE A 65 -13.98 -10.02 2.34
C PHE A 65 -14.19 -11.45 1.83
N PRO A 66 -14.56 -12.41 2.71
CA PRO A 66 -14.64 -13.84 2.36
C PRO A 66 -15.78 -14.15 1.38
N ASN A 67 -16.89 -13.42 1.44
CA ASN A 67 -18.12 -13.72 0.68
C ASN A 67 -18.24 -12.95 -0.64
N ALA A 68 -17.13 -12.45 -1.19
CA ALA A 68 -17.19 -11.86 -2.50
C ALA A 68 -17.61 -12.93 -3.53
N ALA A 69 -18.61 -12.62 -4.36
CA ALA A 69 -19.07 -13.51 -5.44
C ALA A 69 -17.95 -14.00 -6.36
N VAL A 70 -16.84 -13.25 -6.40
CA VAL A 70 -15.56 -13.66 -6.98
C VAL A 70 -14.52 -13.60 -5.86
N PRO A 71 -13.74 -14.66 -5.60
CA PRO A 71 -12.68 -14.64 -4.59
C PRO A 71 -11.76 -13.43 -4.75
N VAL A 72 -11.69 -12.57 -3.73
CA VAL A 72 -10.80 -11.41 -3.77
C VAL A 72 -9.39 -11.89 -3.40
N PRO A 73 -8.39 -11.69 -4.28
CA PRO A 73 -7.02 -12.09 -3.97
C PRO A 73 -6.49 -11.32 -2.75
N ALA A 74 -5.64 -11.98 -1.98
CA ALA A 74 -4.91 -11.34 -0.89
C ALA A 74 -4.11 -10.16 -1.43
N LEU A 75 -4.14 -9.05 -0.68
CA LEU A 75 -3.42 -7.84 -0.98
C LEU A 75 -1.92 -8.09 -0.86
N GLN A 76 -1.21 -7.91 -1.97
CA GLN A 76 0.24 -7.95 -2.03
C GLN A 76 0.78 -6.53 -2.10
N VAL A 77 1.77 -6.23 -1.27
CA VAL A 77 2.39 -4.90 -1.19
C VAL A 77 3.91 -5.00 -1.14
N TYR A 78 4.56 -3.90 -1.49
CA TYR A 78 5.95 -3.66 -1.15
C TYR A 78 6.10 -2.32 -0.42
N ALA A 79 7.11 -2.26 0.44
CA ALA A 79 7.40 -1.06 1.22
C ALA A 79 8.44 -0.19 0.52
N VAL A 80 8.20 1.12 0.47
CA VAL A 80 9.16 2.14 0.02
C VAL A 80 9.44 3.07 1.19
N ALA A 81 10.72 3.31 1.50
CA ALA A 81 11.07 4.24 2.57
C ALA A 81 10.78 5.69 2.14
N ASN A 82 10.00 6.41 2.94
CA ASN A 82 9.76 7.84 2.73
C ASN A 82 10.75 8.64 3.57
N ARG A 83 11.63 9.39 2.90
CA ARG A 83 12.70 10.15 3.58
C ARG A 83 12.20 11.42 4.26
N ASP A 84 11.05 11.95 3.82
CA ASP A 84 10.52 13.20 4.32
C ASP A 84 9.79 13.00 5.65
N THR A 85 9.07 11.89 5.80
CA THR A 85 8.37 11.52 7.05
C THR A 85 9.19 10.61 7.96
N GLY A 86 10.20 9.92 7.42
CA GLY A 86 10.91 8.84 8.10
C GLY A 86 10.09 7.54 8.24
N GLY A 87 8.91 7.48 7.62
CA GLY A 87 8.04 6.31 7.56
C GLY A 87 8.27 5.46 6.30
N ILE A 88 7.27 4.64 5.99
CA ILE A 88 7.20 3.86 4.76
C ILE A 88 5.87 4.14 4.03
N GLU A 89 5.91 3.95 2.73
CA GLU A 89 4.76 3.87 1.83
C GLU A 89 4.52 2.39 1.47
N LEU A 90 3.26 1.97 1.42
CA LEU A 90 2.89 0.60 1.04
C LEU A 90 2.25 0.60 -0.34
N HIS A 91 3.02 0.28 -1.36
CA HIS A 91 2.54 0.24 -2.74
C HIS A 91 2.01 -1.15 -3.09
N ARG A 92 0.96 -1.21 -3.92
CA ARG A 92 0.39 -2.48 -4.38
C ARG A 92 1.33 -3.15 -5.36
N TYR A 93 1.59 -4.43 -5.13
CA TYR A 93 2.31 -5.28 -6.06
C TYR A 93 1.34 -5.95 -7.04
N TYR A 94 1.63 -5.81 -8.33
CA TYR A 94 0.90 -6.48 -9.40
C TYR A 94 1.88 -7.31 -10.22
N LEU A 95 1.62 -8.61 -10.40
CA LEU A 95 2.39 -9.45 -11.33
C LEU A 95 2.25 -8.95 -12.78
N THR A 96 1.04 -8.49 -13.12
CA THR A 96 0.74 -7.81 -14.37
C THR A 96 0.12 -6.48 -13.98
N PRO A 97 0.76 -5.34 -14.27
CA PRO A 97 0.17 -4.04 -13.99
C PRO A 97 -1.24 -3.98 -14.60
N PRO A 98 -2.23 -3.41 -13.89
CA PRO A 98 -3.48 -3.06 -14.55
C PRO A 98 -3.17 -2.17 -15.75
N GLY A 99 -4.00 -2.24 -16.81
CA GLY A 99 -3.69 -1.62 -18.11
C GLY A 99 -3.51 -0.09 -18.10
N ASP A 100 -3.71 0.53 -16.94
CA ASP A 100 -3.30 1.85 -16.56
C ASP A 100 -2.04 1.76 -15.69
N ASP A 101 -0.89 2.21 -16.21
CA ASP A 101 0.41 2.30 -15.49
C ASP A 101 0.34 3.33 -14.34
N VAL A 102 -0.52 3.07 -13.37
CA VAL A 102 -0.85 4.02 -12.31
C VAL A 102 -0.38 3.48 -10.97
N ASP A 103 0.19 4.37 -10.18
CA ASP A 103 0.65 4.04 -8.85
C ASP A 103 -0.54 3.84 -7.90
N HIS A 104 -0.46 2.80 -7.09
CA HIS A 104 -1.45 2.46 -6.09
C HIS A 104 -0.73 2.28 -4.76
N ALA A 105 -1.12 3.07 -3.76
CA ALA A 105 -0.60 2.94 -2.40
C ALA A 105 -1.74 2.83 -1.40
N LEU A 106 -1.49 2.09 -0.33
CA LEU A 106 -2.39 2.08 0.81
C LEU A 106 -2.28 3.40 1.55
N ALA A 107 -3.41 3.92 2.04
CA ALA A 107 -3.48 5.17 2.76
C ALA A 107 -4.48 5.08 3.92
N LEU A 108 -4.26 5.91 4.93
CA LEU A 108 -5.27 6.25 5.93
C LEU A 108 -6.04 7.50 5.47
N VAL A 109 -7.32 7.31 5.19
CA VAL A 109 -8.22 8.37 4.74
C VAL A 109 -9.18 8.74 5.87
N GLY A 110 -9.05 9.95 6.40
CA GLY A 110 -9.86 10.46 7.50
C GLY A 110 -10.77 11.59 7.06
N SER A 111 -12.07 11.51 7.39
CA SER A 111 -12.98 12.63 7.17
C SER A 111 -13.06 13.56 8.39
N PRO A 112 -13.33 14.86 8.21
CA PRO A 112 -13.45 15.78 9.33
C PRO A 112 -14.62 15.41 10.28
N GLN A 113 -15.62 14.66 9.79
CA GLN A 113 -16.75 14.19 10.58
C GLN A 113 -16.43 12.94 11.41
N ALA A 114 -15.42 12.15 11.01
CA ALA A 114 -15.11 10.86 11.64
C ALA A 114 -14.27 10.98 12.93
N GLN A 115 -13.89 12.19 13.34
CA GLN A 115 -13.28 12.50 14.65
C GLN A 115 -12.18 11.52 15.11
N GLY A 116 -11.15 11.31 14.28
CA GLY A 116 -10.01 10.45 14.61
C GLY A 116 -10.17 8.98 14.23
N LEU A 117 -11.21 8.64 13.47
CA LEU A 117 -11.31 7.36 12.77
C LEU A 117 -10.93 7.55 11.30
N MET A 118 -9.99 6.73 10.81
CA MET A 118 -9.48 6.80 9.44
C MET A 118 -9.64 5.44 8.75
N THR A 119 -10.22 5.45 7.55
CA THR A 119 -10.40 4.27 6.72
C THR A 119 -9.06 3.83 6.13
N PHE A 120 -8.75 2.54 6.20
CA PHE A 120 -7.61 1.99 5.48
C PHE A 120 -8.02 1.68 4.04
N SER A 121 -7.41 2.36 3.09
CA SER A 121 -7.89 2.40 1.70
C SER A 121 -6.75 2.15 0.72
N ASP A 122 -7.07 1.58 -0.43
CA ASP A 122 -6.17 1.60 -1.60
C ASP A 122 -6.44 2.86 -2.42
N VAL A 123 -5.42 3.68 -2.62
CA VAL A 123 -5.55 4.98 -3.28
C VAL A 123 -4.70 4.99 -4.55
N LYS A 124 -5.37 5.28 -5.66
CA LYS A 124 -4.77 5.53 -6.97
C LYS A 124 -4.15 6.93 -7.00
N ASP A 125 -2.89 7.03 -7.46
CA ASP A 125 -2.10 8.27 -7.50
C ASP A 125 -2.21 9.08 -6.19
N PRO A 126 -1.72 8.54 -5.05
CA PRO A 126 -2.02 9.07 -3.72
C PRO A 126 -1.64 10.55 -3.55
N ALA A 127 -0.54 11.00 -4.18
CA ALA A 127 -0.13 12.41 -4.20
C ALA A 127 -1.17 13.33 -4.87
N THR A 128 -1.75 12.88 -5.99
CA THR A 128 -2.80 13.63 -6.70
C THR A 128 -4.11 13.55 -5.94
N ALA A 129 -4.48 12.36 -5.45
CA ALA A 129 -5.71 12.14 -4.71
C ALA A 129 -5.76 13.00 -3.45
N ALA A 130 -4.69 13.06 -2.66
CA ALA A 130 -4.61 13.89 -1.47
C ALA A 130 -4.82 15.39 -1.74
N GLY A 131 -4.37 15.89 -2.90
CA GLY A 131 -4.61 17.27 -3.33
C GLY A 131 -6.05 17.57 -3.79
N ALA A 132 -6.84 16.53 -4.08
CA ALA A 132 -8.22 16.65 -4.58
C ALA A 132 -9.29 16.48 -3.49
N LEU A 133 -8.90 16.12 -2.26
CA LEU A 133 -9.86 15.84 -1.19
C LEU A 133 -10.50 17.12 -0.62
N PRO A 134 -11.73 17.03 -0.09
CA PRO A 134 -12.38 18.15 0.59
C PRO A 134 -11.53 18.68 1.75
N GLN A 135 -11.61 19.99 2.00
CA GLN A 135 -10.88 20.62 3.10
C GLN A 135 -11.15 19.92 4.44
N GLY A 136 -10.08 19.64 5.19
CA GLY A 136 -10.15 18.96 6.48
C GLY A 136 -10.17 17.44 6.39
N THR A 137 -10.17 16.87 5.18
CA THR A 137 -9.92 15.44 4.96
C THR A 137 -8.42 15.16 5.03
N THR A 138 -8.05 14.05 5.65
CA THR A 138 -6.69 13.54 5.69
C THR A 138 -6.56 12.39 4.70
N CYS A 139 -5.44 12.32 3.99
CA CYS A 139 -5.02 11.14 3.24
C CYS A 139 -3.52 11.00 3.45
N ASP A 140 -3.13 10.06 4.30
CA ASP A 140 -1.73 9.80 4.61
C ASP A 140 -1.35 8.39 4.17
N TRP A 141 -0.43 8.30 3.21
CA TRP A 141 0.15 7.06 2.72
C TRP A 141 1.64 6.93 3.08
N THR A 142 2.21 7.93 3.76
CA THR A 142 3.66 8.12 3.93
C THR A 142 4.17 7.89 5.35
N SER A 143 3.27 7.80 6.33
CA SER A 143 3.63 7.72 7.76
C SER A 143 3.43 6.33 8.36
N PHE A 144 3.36 5.27 7.55
CA PHE A 144 3.38 3.91 8.08
C PHE A 144 4.75 3.55 8.63
N VAL A 145 4.80 2.57 9.52
CA VAL A 145 6.04 2.00 10.04
C VAL A 145 5.92 0.49 10.17
N ILE A 146 7.05 -0.21 10.15
CA ILE A 146 7.13 -1.60 10.58
C ILE A 146 7.47 -1.58 12.08
N ALA A 147 6.55 -2.07 12.89
CA ALA A 147 6.69 -2.17 14.34
C ALA A 147 6.73 -3.63 14.79
N GLU A 148 7.09 -3.86 16.05
CA GLU A 148 6.83 -5.16 16.69
C GLU A 148 5.37 -5.21 17.10
N ALA A 149 4.71 -6.31 16.75
CA ALA A 149 3.35 -6.54 17.19
C ALA A 149 3.30 -6.67 18.73
N PRO A 150 2.28 -6.09 19.38
CA PRO A 150 2.20 -6.07 20.84
C PRO A 150 2.09 -7.49 21.45
N ASP A 151 2.42 -7.66 22.73
CA ASP A 151 2.45 -9.00 23.37
C ASP A 151 1.04 -9.60 23.62
N ASN A 152 -0.02 -8.91 23.23
CA ASN A 152 -1.41 -9.31 23.44
C ASN A 152 -2.00 -10.12 22.27
N ASN A 153 -1.16 -10.49 21.30
CA ASN A 153 -1.54 -11.23 20.10
C ASN A 153 -1.75 -12.70 20.43
N SER A 154 -2.65 -13.34 19.68
CA SER A 154 -2.97 -14.76 19.82
C SER A 154 -1.80 -15.69 19.44
N GLU A 155 -0.75 -15.15 18.80
CA GLU A 155 0.35 -15.92 18.19
C GLU A 155 1.66 -15.94 19.00
N GLY A 156 1.70 -15.34 20.20
CA GLY A 156 2.78 -15.52 21.17
C GLY A 156 4.20 -15.10 20.75
N SER A 157 4.38 -14.49 19.58
CA SER A 157 5.67 -14.01 19.06
C SER A 157 5.57 -12.59 18.51
N LYS A 158 6.64 -11.80 18.70
CA LYS A 158 6.80 -10.45 18.19
C LYS A 158 7.02 -10.48 16.68
N GLN A 159 5.93 -10.58 15.93
CA GLN A 159 5.96 -10.52 14.47
C GLN A 159 6.01 -9.06 13.98
N PRO A 160 6.60 -8.78 12.81
CA PRO A 160 6.56 -7.46 12.22
C PRO A 160 5.12 -7.11 11.85
N CYS A 161 4.63 -5.98 12.36
CA CYS A 161 3.30 -5.48 12.06
C CYS A 161 3.33 -4.06 11.50
N LEU A 162 2.26 -3.69 10.81
CA LEU A 162 2.02 -2.34 10.36
C LEU A 162 1.67 -1.45 11.55
N GLY A 163 2.41 -0.37 11.72
CA GLY A 163 2.09 0.73 12.62
C GLY A 163 1.86 2.03 11.84
N TYR A 164 1.49 3.08 12.57
CA TYR A 164 1.29 4.42 12.04
C TYR A 164 1.98 5.44 12.96
N ALA A 165 2.96 6.16 12.43
CA ALA A 165 3.82 7.04 13.22
C ALA A 165 3.24 8.44 13.45
N ALA A 166 2.36 8.91 12.57
CA ALA A 166 1.81 10.25 12.64
C ALA A 166 0.66 10.41 13.66
N GLY A 167 0.21 9.33 14.31
CA GLY A 167 -0.90 9.39 15.26
C GLY A 167 -0.82 8.36 16.38
N ASN A 168 -1.38 8.72 17.53
CA ASN A 168 -1.58 7.79 18.65
C ASN A 168 -2.89 7.04 18.45
N GLY A 169 -2.83 5.74 18.24
CA GLY A 169 -4.02 4.95 17.94
C GLY A 169 -3.74 3.45 17.89
N ARG A 170 -4.67 2.73 17.27
CA ARG A 170 -4.54 1.28 17.02
C ARG A 170 -5.36 0.88 15.81
N TRP A 171 -4.99 -0.25 15.21
CA TRP A 171 -5.80 -0.90 14.20
C TRP A 171 -7.03 -1.55 14.82
N VAL A 172 -8.15 -1.37 14.13
CA VAL A 172 -9.44 -1.97 14.49
C VAL A 172 -10.13 -2.48 13.23
N ALA A 173 -10.98 -3.48 13.39
CA ALA A 173 -11.86 -4.00 12.35
C ALA A 173 -13.31 -3.74 12.75
N PHE A 174 -14.08 -3.16 11.83
CA PHE A 174 -15.53 -2.97 11.96
C PHE A 174 -16.26 -3.96 11.07
N PRO A 175 -17.33 -4.59 11.55
CA PRO A 175 -18.15 -5.43 10.71
C PRO A 175 -18.88 -4.57 9.69
N SER A 176 -18.89 -5.01 8.44
CA SER A 176 -19.48 -4.27 7.31
C SER A 176 -21.01 -4.45 7.22
N GLY A 177 -21.61 -5.23 8.14
CA GLY A 177 -23.06 -5.42 8.26
C GLY A 177 -23.68 -6.39 7.24
N ASN A 178 -22.92 -6.83 6.23
CA ASN A 178 -23.29 -7.93 5.35
C ASN A 178 -22.99 -9.25 6.06
N ASN A 179 -23.95 -9.71 6.87
CA ASN A 179 -23.98 -11.09 7.32
C ASN A 179 -24.81 -11.85 6.30
N ASP A 180 -24.15 -12.59 5.42
CA ASP A 180 -24.86 -13.67 4.72
C ASP A 180 -25.23 -14.74 5.76
N ASP A 181 -26.35 -15.42 5.54
CA ASP A 181 -26.93 -16.42 6.46
C ASP A 181 -25.95 -17.58 6.81
N ASP A 182 -24.80 -17.66 6.12
CA ASP A 182 -23.74 -18.65 6.29
C ASP A 182 -22.71 -18.29 7.38
N GLY A 183 -22.80 -17.11 8.00
CA GLY A 183 -22.02 -16.75 9.21
C GLY A 183 -20.62 -16.16 8.98
N ASP A 184 -20.24 -15.92 7.72
CA ASP A 184 -18.97 -15.29 7.37
C ASP A 184 -19.15 -13.75 7.30
N GLU A 185 -18.80 -13.07 8.39
CA GLU A 185 -18.91 -11.60 8.51
C GLU A 185 -17.78 -10.90 7.75
N GLU A 186 -18.12 -9.88 6.96
CA GLU A 186 -17.15 -9.04 6.27
C GLU A 186 -16.65 -7.91 7.17
N TRP A 187 -15.37 -7.54 7.06
CA TRP A 187 -14.76 -6.56 7.95
C TRP A 187 -13.99 -5.49 7.20
N SER A 188 -14.18 -4.24 7.59
CA SER A 188 -13.38 -3.11 7.14
C SER A 188 -12.33 -2.76 8.18
N VAL A 189 -11.08 -2.59 7.76
CA VAL A 189 -9.97 -2.26 8.67
C VAL A 189 -9.77 -0.75 8.69
N MET A 190 -9.57 -0.21 9.89
CA MET A 190 -9.47 1.23 10.14
C MET A 190 -8.40 1.52 11.19
N TRP A 191 -7.81 2.71 11.11
CA TRP A 191 -7.02 3.25 12.21
C TRP A 191 -7.91 4.07 13.13
N LYS A 192 -7.92 3.71 14.41
CA LYS A 192 -8.67 4.43 15.44
C LYS A 192 -7.69 5.18 16.35
N GLU A 193 -7.75 6.50 16.31
CA GLU A 193 -7.02 7.34 17.25
C GLU A 193 -7.52 7.16 18.69
N SER A 194 -6.67 7.50 19.66
CA SER A 194 -7.03 7.45 21.08
C SER A 194 -8.20 8.39 21.44
N SER A 195 -8.36 9.48 20.69
CA SER A 195 -9.42 10.49 20.82
C SER A 195 -10.76 10.04 20.22
N ALA A 196 -10.76 9.05 19.33
CA ALA A 196 -11.95 8.69 18.57
C ALA A 196 -13.03 8.06 19.45
N ILE A 197 -14.26 8.57 19.31
CA ILE A 197 -15.45 8.03 19.99
C ILE A 197 -16.17 7.09 19.03
N THR A 198 -16.33 5.83 19.43
CA THR A 198 -16.97 4.80 18.62
C THR A 198 -18.13 4.18 19.39
N ILE A 199 -19.33 4.22 18.82
CA ILE A 199 -20.55 3.61 19.39
C ILE A 199 -20.86 2.22 18.80
N GLN A 200 -20.10 1.79 17.79
CA GLN A 200 -20.27 0.51 17.12
C GLN A 200 -19.33 -0.55 17.72
N ASN A 201 -19.72 -1.82 17.58
CA ASN A 201 -18.85 -2.94 17.93
C ASN A 201 -17.67 -2.99 16.96
N TYR A 202 -16.46 -3.08 17.50
CA TYR A 202 -15.24 -3.27 16.74
C TYR A 202 -14.34 -4.29 17.44
N MET A 203 -13.46 -4.91 16.68
CA MET A 203 -12.41 -5.78 17.20
C MET A 203 -11.06 -5.08 17.06
N THR A 204 -10.22 -5.17 18.08
CA THR A 204 -8.81 -4.78 17.94
C THR A 204 -8.09 -5.83 17.12
N VAL A 205 -7.24 -5.38 16.19
CA VAL A 205 -6.47 -6.25 15.32
C VAL A 205 -5.03 -5.74 15.21
N ASP A 206 -4.13 -6.61 14.81
CA ASP A 206 -2.79 -6.25 14.32
C ASP A 206 -2.69 -6.68 12.86
N ILE A 207 -1.99 -5.89 12.04
CA ILE A 207 -1.78 -6.21 10.63
C ILE A 207 -0.34 -6.69 10.49
N LEU A 208 -0.15 -7.98 10.25
CA LEU A 208 1.12 -8.65 10.20
C LEU A 208 1.66 -8.68 8.76
N PHE A 209 2.96 -8.46 8.61
CA PHE A 209 3.65 -8.66 7.34
C PHE A 209 4.03 -10.13 7.18
N GLU A 210 3.56 -10.76 6.10
CA GLU A 210 3.95 -12.13 5.72
C GLU A 210 4.67 -12.12 4.36
N PRO A 211 5.94 -12.54 4.29
CA PRO A 211 6.70 -12.46 3.05
C PRO A 211 6.18 -13.45 1.99
N VAL A 212 6.05 -12.97 0.76
CA VAL A 212 5.70 -13.79 -0.40
C VAL A 212 6.98 -14.35 -1.00
N TYR A 213 7.27 -15.63 -0.73
CA TYR A 213 8.43 -16.29 -1.32
C TYR A 213 8.23 -16.53 -2.81
N ASN A 214 8.82 -15.66 -3.64
CA ASN A 214 8.89 -15.85 -5.08
C ASN A 214 9.84 -17.03 -5.39
N LYS A 215 9.29 -18.17 -5.81
CA LYS A 215 10.04 -19.37 -6.24
C LYS A 215 11.07 -19.13 -7.36
N ALA A 216 11.10 -17.94 -7.98
CA ALA A 216 12.04 -17.57 -9.03
C ALA A 216 13.50 -17.40 -8.54
N GLN A 217 13.75 -17.28 -7.23
CA GLN A 217 15.12 -17.20 -6.69
C GLN A 217 15.75 -18.56 -6.36
N ALA A 218 15.06 -19.68 -6.57
CA ALA A 218 15.55 -21.02 -6.20
C ALA A 218 16.41 -21.74 -7.27
N THR A 219 16.81 -21.05 -8.35
CA THR A 219 17.54 -21.68 -9.47
C THR A 219 18.91 -21.04 -9.69
N THR A 220 19.83 -21.10 -8.72
CA THR A 220 21.25 -20.77 -8.99
C THR A 220 22.21 -21.43 -7.99
N THR A 221 22.08 -22.73 -7.73
CA THR A 221 23.18 -23.58 -7.21
C THR A 221 22.68 -25.03 -7.31
N THR A 222 23.19 -25.92 -8.16
CA THR A 222 24.54 -26.46 -8.16
C THR A 222 24.67 -27.37 -9.39
N THR A 223 25.53 -27.03 -10.35
CA THR A 223 26.07 -28.02 -11.30
C THR A 223 27.58 -27.95 -11.18
N THR A 224 28.11 -28.53 -10.10
CA THR A 224 29.54 -28.84 -10.02
C THR A 224 29.75 -30.11 -10.83
N GLY A 225 30.59 -30.00 -11.84
CA GLY A 225 30.87 -31.05 -12.82
C GLY A 225 31.37 -32.34 -12.19
N ASN A 226 30.93 -33.45 -12.76
CA ASN A 226 31.52 -34.76 -12.52
C ASN A 226 32.50 -35.09 -13.66
N ALA A 227 33.69 -35.51 -13.21
CA ALA A 227 34.70 -36.39 -13.83
C ALA A 227 35.32 -35.98 -15.17
#